data_AF-A0A7K4IAS6-F1
#
_entry.id   AF-A0A7K4IAS6-F1
#
_cell.length_a   1.000
_cell.length_b   1.000
_cell.length_c   1.000
_cell.angle_alpha   90.00
_cell.angle_beta   90.00
_cell.angle_gamma   90.00
#
_symmetry.space_group_name_H-M   'P 1'
#
loop_
_entity.id
_entity.type
_entity.pdbx_description
1 polymer ?
#
loop_
_entity_poly.entity_id
_entity_poly.type
_entity_poly.pdbx_seq_one_letter_code
_entity_poly.pdbx_strand_id
1 'polypeptide(L)'
;MLSSEIVGEGEGFCDCPSEYEWLSGALAGLQVKRRREDWVWRSFLRRIVDMIEDAGVGSPVFPSPDCKDMSALEVLGGFVSVAGAIVHDGLEIVSPESGDLRGLLDAVGVSFRSREDVVIVSPDSLVTLVNLSSIRGPLAEEIANKAGDVDD
;
A
#
# COMPACT_ATOMS: atom_id res chain seq x y z
N MET A 1 15.56 -46.73 21.74
CA MET A 1 14.13 -46.51 21.44
C MET A 1 14.06 -45.39 20.44
N LEU A 2 13.81 -45.72 19.17
CA LEU A 2 13.37 -44.79 18.13
C LEU A 2 11.85 -44.69 18.23
N SER A 3 11.29 -43.49 18.05
CA SER A 3 10.29 -43.18 17.00
C SER A 3 9.68 -41.79 17.19
N SER A 4 9.57 -41.12 16.05
CA SER A 4 9.08 -39.77 15.74
C SER A 4 7.54 -39.66 15.71
N GLU A 5 7.08 -38.47 15.26
CA GLU A 5 5.76 -38.11 14.64
C GLU A 5 4.86 -37.21 15.53
N ILE A 6 4.84 -35.87 15.38
CA ILE A 6 4.40 -34.91 14.31
C ILE A 6 2.84 -34.71 14.28
N VAL A 7 2.44 -33.42 14.16
CA VAL A 7 1.25 -32.83 13.48
C VAL A 7 0.09 -32.32 14.35
N GLY A 8 -0.33 -31.08 14.06
CA GLY A 8 -1.68 -30.52 14.22
C GLY A 8 -1.62 -29.02 14.56
N GLU A 9 -1.50 -28.11 13.57
CA GLU A 9 -2.62 -27.40 12.90
C GLU A 9 -3.47 -26.62 13.93
N GLY A 10 -3.69 -25.31 13.87
CA GLY A 10 -3.87 -24.36 12.77
C GLY A 10 -4.99 -23.39 13.22
N GLU A 11 -4.95 -22.13 12.76
CA GLU A 11 -6.02 -21.12 12.86
C GLU A 11 -6.22 -20.45 14.25
N GLY A 12 -6.32 -19.13 14.39
CA GLY A 12 -6.44 -18.07 13.40
C GLY A 12 -6.20 -16.70 14.05
N PHE A 13 -5.59 -15.81 13.27
CA PHE A 13 -5.45 -14.39 13.53
C PHE A 13 -6.77 -13.77 14.02
N CYS A 14 -6.67 -12.99 15.09
CA CYS A 14 -7.55 -11.85 15.37
C CYS A 14 -6.76 -10.94 16.33
N ASP A 15 -5.57 -10.49 15.91
CA ASP A 15 -4.99 -9.32 16.54
C ASP A 15 -5.70 -8.10 15.97
N CYS A 16 -6.22 -7.26 16.87
CA CYS A 16 -6.85 -5.97 16.61
C CYS A 16 -6.14 -5.21 15.48
N PRO A 17 -6.83 -4.34 14.70
CA PRO A 17 -6.18 -3.54 13.68
C PRO A 17 -4.95 -2.90 14.29
N SER A 18 -3.77 -3.37 13.88
CA SER A 18 -2.56 -2.95 14.56
C SER A 18 -2.39 -1.47 14.23
N GLU A 19 -2.13 -0.61 15.22
CA GLU A 19 -1.87 0.83 15.01
C GLU A 19 -0.71 1.09 14.00
N TYR A 20 -0.09 0.03 13.51
CA TYR A 20 1.06 -0.04 12.64
C TYR A 20 0.77 -0.63 11.25
N GLU A 21 -0.48 -0.96 10.90
CA GLU A 21 -0.84 -1.51 9.57
C GLU A 21 -0.47 -0.57 8.43
N TRP A 22 -0.78 0.72 8.59
CA TRP A 22 -0.32 1.73 7.65
C TRP A 22 1.21 1.80 7.58
N LEU A 23 1.91 1.68 8.71
CA LEU A 23 3.38 1.75 8.74
C LEU A 23 4.04 0.48 8.15
N SER A 24 3.44 -0.70 8.30
CA SER A 24 3.92 -1.94 7.70
C SER A 24 3.78 -1.92 6.17
N GLY A 25 2.68 -1.35 5.67
CA GLY A 25 2.51 -1.04 4.25
C GLY A 25 3.52 0.00 3.75
N ALA A 26 3.74 1.07 4.51
CA ALA A 26 4.76 2.08 4.19
C ALA A 26 6.18 1.48 4.15
N LEU A 27 6.48 0.53 5.05
CA LEU A 27 7.72 -0.24 5.05
C LEU A 27 7.86 -1.13 3.81
N ALA A 28 6.77 -1.76 3.36
CA ALA A 28 6.77 -2.50 2.10
C ALA A 28 7.09 -1.57 0.91
N GLY A 29 6.47 -0.38 0.88
CA GLY A 29 6.75 0.63 -0.14
C GLY A 29 8.19 1.14 -0.07
N LEU A 30 8.77 1.22 1.14
CA LEU A 30 10.17 1.61 1.39
C LEU A 30 11.17 0.69 0.69
N GLN A 31 10.82 -0.59 0.52
CA GLN A 31 11.70 -1.61 -0.04
C GLN A 31 11.62 -1.72 -1.58
N VAL A 32 10.73 -0.97 -2.22
CA VAL A 32 10.60 -0.98 -3.69
C VAL A 32 11.83 -0.34 -4.34
N LYS A 33 12.54 -1.11 -5.17
CA LYS A 33 13.81 -0.72 -5.85
C LYS A 33 13.73 0.55 -6.71
N ARG A 34 12.53 0.96 -7.11
CA ARG A 34 12.26 2.10 -8.01
C ARG A 34 11.62 3.29 -7.30
N ARG A 35 11.81 3.43 -6.00
CA ARG A 35 11.44 4.67 -5.32
C ARG A 35 12.06 5.87 -6.02
N ARG A 36 11.22 6.86 -6.33
CA ARG A 36 11.73 8.15 -6.80
C ARG A 36 12.29 8.89 -5.61
N GLU A 37 13.61 9.07 -5.59
CA GLU A 37 14.28 9.98 -4.67
C GLU A 37 14.22 11.41 -5.21
N ASP A 38 13.02 11.90 -5.52
CA ASP A 38 12.87 13.32 -5.81
C ASP A 38 12.85 14.11 -4.50
N TRP A 39 13.35 15.35 -4.58
CA TRP A 39 13.54 16.23 -3.42
C TRP A 39 12.23 16.47 -2.63
N VAL A 40 11.08 16.33 -3.28
CA VAL A 40 9.74 16.59 -2.73
C VAL A 40 9.38 15.60 -1.62
N TRP A 41 9.89 14.37 -1.68
CA TRP A 41 9.45 13.30 -0.78
C TRP A 41 10.37 13.07 0.42
N ARG A 42 11.63 13.55 0.40
CA ARG A 42 12.64 13.22 1.42
C ARG A 42 12.19 13.46 2.86
N SER A 43 11.57 14.61 3.14
CA SER A 43 11.15 14.94 4.51
C SER A 43 10.04 14.01 5.01
N PHE A 44 9.10 13.66 4.12
CA PHE A 44 8.03 12.73 4.41
C PHE A 44 8.58 11.31 4.62
N LEU A 45 9.44 10.84 3.71
CA LEU A 45 10.07 9.52 3.81
C LEU A 45 10.91 9.37 5.07
N ARG A 46 11.68 10.40 5.46
CA ARG A 46 12.44 10.39 6.71
C ARG A 46 11.52 10.26 7.91
N ARG A 47 10.43 11.02 7.95
CA ARG A 47 9.45 10.94 9.04
C ARG A 47 8.82 9.55 9.15
N ILE A 48 8.54 8.89 8.03
CA ILE A 48 8.05 7.50 8.04
C ILE A 48 9.10 6.56 8.64
N VAL A 49 10.37 6.70 8.25
CA VAL A 49 11.46 5.88 8.80
C VAL A 49 11.56 6.08 10.31
N ASP A 50 11.56 7.34 10.78
CA ASP A 50 11.59 7.66 12.21
C ASP A 50 10.39 7.00 12.94
N MET A 51 9.18 7.07 12.35
CA MET A 51 7.98 6.43 12.92
C MET A 51 8.08 4.91 12.95
N ILE A 52 8.65 4.28 11.93
CA ILE A 52 8.85 2.81 11.86
C ILE A 52 9.83 2.36 12.94
N GLU A 53 10.94 3.10 13.12
CA GLU A 53 11.96 2.82 14.13
C GLU A 53 11.38 2.98 15.55
N ASP A 54 10.66 4.07 15.82
CA ASP A 54 10.05 4.34 17.12
C ASP A 54 8.94 3.32 17.47
N ALA A 55 8.14 2.92 16.48
CA ALA A 55 7.06 1.97 16.64
C ALA A 55 7.53 0.51 16.74
N GLY A 56 8.77 0.21 16.34
CA GLY A 56 9.26 -1.16 16.24
C GLY A 56 8.46 -2.01 15.24
N VAL A 57 8.05 -1.40 14.13
CA VAL A 57 7.27 -2.09 13.07
C VAL A 57 8.09 -3.27 12.58
N GLY A 58 7.45 -4.44 12.56
CA GLY A 58 8.08 -5.70 12.18
C GLY A 58 8.32 -5.83 10.67
N SER A 59 8.08 -7.02 10.14
CA SER A 59 8.27 -7.28 8.71
C SER A 59 7.29 -6.44 7.86
N PRO A 60 7.71 -6.01 6.65
CA PRO A 60 6.81 -5.35 5.71
C PRO A 60 5.61 -6.24 5.39
N VAL A 61 4.46 -5.63 5.19
CA VAL A 61 3.23 -6.32 4.79
C VAL A 61 2.75 -5.72 3.48
N PHE A 62 2.49 -6.57 2.50
CA PHE A 62 1.87 -6.16 1.24
C PHE A 62 0.35 -6.24 1.34
N PRO A 63 -0.37 -5.31 0.70
CA PRO A 63 -1.82 -5.35 0.67
C PRO A 63 -2.30 -6.62 -0.06
N SER A 64 -3.10 -7.44 0.61
CA SER A 64 -3.67 -8.67 0.07
C SER A 64 -5.20 -8.65 0.11
N PRO A 65 -5.90 -9.16 -0.92
CA PRO A 65 -7.36 -9.27 -0.94
C PRO A 65 -7.91 -10.24 0.12
N ASP A 66 -7.07 -11.12 0.68
CA ASP A 66 -7.48 -12.06 1.71
C ASP A 66 -7.63 -11.41 3.09
N CYS A 67 -7.02 -10.23 3.29
CA CYS A 67 -7.24 -9.38 4.47
C CYS A 67 -8.55 -8.60 4.26
N LYS A 68 -9.67 -9.17 4.72
CA LYS A 68 -11.04 -8.66 4.45
C LYS A 68 -11.50 -7.51 5.35
N ASP A 69 -10.63 -6.97 6.18
CA ASP A 69 -10.90 -5.93 7.16
C ASP A 69 -10.22 -4.61 6.80
N MET A 70 -10.45 -3.57 7.60
CA MET A 70 -9.87 -2.24 7.36
C MET A 70 -8.33 -2.27 7.33
N SER A 71 -7.71 -3.33 7.85
CA SER A 71 -6.27 -3.54 7.82
C SER A 71 -5.67 -3.51 6.42
N ALA A 72 -6.30 -4.18 5.45
CA ALA A 72 -5.80 -4.22 4.08
C ALA A 72 -5.83 -2.85 3.42
N LEU A 73 -6.86 -2.05 3.71
CA LEU A 73 -7.00 -0.69 3.22
C LEU A 73 -6.01 0.27 3.87
N GLU A 74 -5.67 0.06 5.15
CA GLU A 74 -4.61 0.80 5.82
C GLU A 74 -3.22 0.45 5.27
N VAL A 75 -2.93 -0.84 5.12
CA VAL A 75 -1.69 -1.34 4.50
C VAL A 75 -1.56 -0.83 3.07
N LEU A 76 -2.64 -0.90 2.28
CA LEU A 76 -2.70 -0.33 0.93
C LEU A 76 -2.40 1.17 0.95
N GLY A 77 -3.05 1.91 1.85
CA GLY A 77 -2.82 3.34 2.01
C GLY A 77 -1.36 3.66 2.30
N GLY A 78 -0.72 2.93 3.22
CA GLY A 78 0.69 3.06 3.56
C GLY A 78 1.62 2.76 2.40
N PHE A 79 1.36 1.64 1.72
CA PHE A 79 2.13 1.22 0.56
C PHE A 79 2.05 2.25 -0.57
N VAL A 80 0.83 2.65 -0.95
CA VAL A 80 0.56 3.64 -2.00
C VAL A 80 1.14 4.99 -1.65
N SER A 81 1.03 5.44 -0.40
CA SER A 81 1.62 6.69 0.08
C SER A 81 3.12 6.80 -0.15
N VAL A 82 3.80 5.67 -0.40
CA VAL A 82 5.25 5.59 -0.52
C VAL A 82 5.70 5.17 -1.92
N ALA A 83 5.04 4.17 -2.51
CA ALA A 83 5.42 3.59 -3.80
C ALA A 83 4.65 4.22 -4.97
N GLY A 84 3.61 5.01 -4.69
CA GLY A 84 2.77 5.67 -5.66
C GLY A 84 3.39 6.93 -6.25
N ALA A 85 3.10 7.20 -7.52
CA ALA A 85 3.50 8.42 -8.21
C ALA A 85 2.40 8.86 -9.19
N ILE A 86 2.06 10.15 -9.19
CA ILE A 86 1.13 10.69 -10.19
C ILE A 86 1.82 10.78 -11.55
N VAL A 87 1.17 10.20 -12.56
CA VAL A 87 1.59 10.24 -13.96
C VAL A 87 0.47 10.85 -14.81
N HIS A 88 0.69 10.97 -16.12
CA HIS A 88 -0.37 11.48 -17.01
C HIS A 88 -1.63 10.61 -16.93
N ASP A 89 -1.45 9.29 -16.93
CA ASP A 89 -2.53 8.31 -17.04
C ASP A 89 -3.21 7.94 -15.71
N GLY A 90 -2.86 8.61 -14.61
CA GLY A 90 -3.41 8.35 -13.28
C GLY A 90 -2.34 8.20 -12.21
N LEU A 91 -2.51 7.22 -11.32
CA LEU A 91 -1.55 6.90 -10.25
C LEU A 91 -0.80 5.62 -10.60
N GLU A 92 0.50 5.74 -10.82
CA GLU A 92 1.42 4.61 -11.02
C GLU A 92 1.86 4.07 -9.65
N ILE A 93 1.75 2.76 -9.46
CA ILE A 93 2.20 2.04 -8.27
C ILE A 93 3.11 0.91 -8.74
N VAL A 94 4.36 0.91 -8.26
CA VAL A 94 5.32 -0.17 -8.56
C VAL A 94 5.33 -1.15 -7.40
N SER A 95 5.04 -2.43 -7.67
CA SER A 95 5.06 -3.51 -6.68
C SER A 95 5.63 -4.80 -7.26
N PRO A 96 6.65 -5.41 -6.61
CA PRO A 96 7.11 -6.75 -6.98
C PRO A 96 6.01 -7.82 -6.73
N GLU A 97 5.08 -7.53 -5.83
CA GLU A 97 3.93 -8.37 -5.49
C GLU A 97 2.65 -7.80 -6.12
N SER A 98 2.71 -7.46 -7.40
CA SER A 98 1.60 -6.82 -8.10
C SER A 98 0.35 -7.70 -8.17
N GLY A 99 0.44 -9.02 -7.98
CA GLY A 99 -0.72 -9.92 -7.96
C GLY A 99 -1.70 -9.61 -6.83
N ASP A 100 -1.18 -9.46 -5.61
CA ASP A 100 -1.98 -9.20 -4.41
C ASP A 100 -2.57 -7.79 -4.44
N LEU A 101 -1.76 -6.81 -4.87
CA LEU A 101 -2.25 -5.45 -5.12
C LEU A 101 -3.40 -5.42 -6.14
N ARG A 102 -3.28 -6.15 -7.25
CA ARG A 102 -4.32 -6.22 -8.30
C ARG A 102 -5.60 -6.83 -7.75
N GLY A 103 -5.51 -7.94 -7.03
CA GLY A 103 -6.66 -8.60 -6.42
C GLY A 103 -7.38 -7.69 -5.42
N LEU A 104 -6.63 -6.95 -4.60
CA LEU A 104 -7.23 -6.02 -3.65
C LEU A 104 -7.93 -4.85 -4.36
N LEU A 105 -7.30 -4.24 -5.36
CA LEU A 105 -7.89 -3.13 -6.11
C LEU A 105 -9.18 -3.55 -6.84
N ASP A 106 -9.20 -4.74 -7.44
CA ASP A 106 -10.41 -5.30 -8.05
C ASP A 106 -11.51 -5.54 -7.00
N ALA A 107 -11.14 -6.08 -5.83
CA ALA A 107 -12.09 -6.36 -4.75
C ALA A 107 -12.79 -5.10 -4.21
N VAL A 108 -12.09 -3.96 -4.27
CA VAL A 108 -12.62 -2.67 -3.78
C VAL A 108 -13.16 -1.77 -4.91
N GLY A 109 -13.25 -2.29 -6.14
CA GLY A 109 -13.86 -1.61 -7.27
C GLY A 109 -13.03 -0.45 -7.83
N VAL A 110 -11.71 -0.46 -7.65
CA VAL A 110 -10.80 0.53 -8.23
C VAL A 110 -10.41 0.08 -9.63
N SER A 111 -10.66 0.92 -10.65
CA SER A 111 -10.25 0.61 -12.01
C SER A 111 -8.76 0.85 -12.21
N PHE A 112 -8.06 -0.12 -12.80
CA PHE A 112 -6.64 -0.02 -13.09
C PHE A 112 -6.25 -0.72 -14.41
N ARG A 113 -5.07 -0.36 -14.92
CA ARG A 113 -4.32 -1.14 -15.91
C ARG A 113 -3.08 -1.69 -15.25
N SER A 114 -2.55 -2.81 -15.72
CA SER A 114 -1.32 -3.38 -15.17
C SER A 114 -0.42 -3.94 -16.25
N ARG A 115 0.89 -3.90 -15.96
CA ARG A 115 1.94 -4.53 -16.75
C ARG A 115 3.10 -4.91 -15.83
N GLU A 116 3.44 -6.19 -15.79
CA GLU A 116 4.54 -6.71 -14.96
C GLU A 116 4.42 -6.30 -13.49
N ASP A 117 5.34 -5.48 -13.00
CA ASP A 117 5.45 -4.95 -11.64
C ASP A 117 4.78 -3.58 -11.48
N VAL A 118 4.07 -3.09 -12.50
CA VAL A 118 3.44 -1.78 -12.50
C VAL A 118 1.92 -1.90 -12.58
N VAL A 119 1.24 -1.17 -11.68
CA VAL A 119 -0.20 -0.95 -11.70
C VAL A 119 -0.44 0.55 -11.91
N ILE A 120 -1.32 0.90 -12.84
CA ILE A 120 -1.74 2.29 -13.09
C ILE A 120 -3.22 2.36 -12.76
N VAL A 121 -3.55 3.00 -11.63
CA VAL A 121 -4.93 3.28 -11.23
C VAL A 121 -5.44 4.42 -12.11
N SER A 122 -6.62 4.20 -12.72
CA SER A 122 -7.21 5.15 -13.64
C SER A 122 -7.61 6.46 -12.93
N PRO A 123 -7.59 7.63 -13.60
CA PRO A 123 -7.86 8.93 -12.99
C PRO A 123 -9.23 9.01 -12.31
N ASP A 124 -10.24 8.42 -12.95
CA ASP A 124 -11.63 8.29 -12.49
C ASP A 124 -11.80 7.46 -11.20
N SER A 125 -10.83 6.60 -10.88
CA SER A 125 -10.83 5.79 -9.67
C SER A 125 -9.94 6.33 -8.56
N LEU A 126 -9.23 7.45 -8.77
CA LEU A 126 -8.35 8.05 -7.77
C LEU A 126 -9.11 8.52 -6.53
N VAL A 127 -10.28 9.13 -6.72
CA VAL A 127 -11.13 9.58 -5.61
C VAL A 127 -11.60 8.38 -4.78
N THR A 128 -12.02 7.31 -5.44
CA THR A 128 -12.40 6.05 -4.77
C THR A 128 -11.24 5.50 -3.95
N LEU A 129 -10.04 5.42 -4.54
CA LEU A 129 -8.86 4.92 -3.86
C LEU A 129 -8.50 5.76 -2.61
N VAL A 130 -8.53 7.09 -2.71
CA VAL A 130 -8.23 7.99 -1.58
C VAL A 130 -9.29 7.91 -0.48
N ASN A 131 -10.56 7.73 -0.84
CA ASN A 131 -11.64 7.61 0.15
C ASN A 131 -11.60 6.26 0.88
N LEU A 132 -11.08 5.22 0.22
CA LEU A 132 -11.02 3.87 0.79
C LEU A 132 -9.73 3.62 1.57
N SER A 133 -8.62 4.25 1.21
CA SER A 133 -7.31 3.98 1.79
C SER A 133 -6.72 5.21 2.45
N SER A 134 -6.04 5.01 3.58
CA SER A 134 -5.37 6.08 4.35
C SER A 134 -4.10 6.58 3.64
N ILE A 135 -4.24 7.15 2.43
CA ILE A 135 -3.12 7.74 1.69
C ILE A 135 -2.68 9.03 2.40
N ARG A 136 -1.38 9.19 2.62
CA ARG A 136 -0.78 10.30 3.36
C ARG A 136 0.40 10.92 2.61
N GLY A 137 0.79 12.10 3.07
CA GLY A 137 1.97 12.81 2.57
C GLY A 137 1.70 13.55 1.26
N PRO A 138 2.78 13.97 0.57
CA PRO A 138 2.68 14.77 -0.65
C PRO A 138 1.81 14.14 -1.73
N LEU A 139 1.78 12.80 -1.84
CA LEU A 139 0.94 12.09 -2.80
C LEU A 139 -0.55 12.39 -2.63
N ALA A 140 -1.03 12.48 -1.40
CA ALA A 140 -2.44 12.75 -1.13
C ALA A 140 -2.82 14.15 -1.67
N GLU A 141 -1.92 15.12 -1.51
CA GLU A 141 -2.08 16.48 -2.05
C GLU A 141 -2.03 16.48 -3.59
N GLU A 142 -1.09 15.72 -4.18
CA GLU A 142 -0.99 15.58 -5.64
C GLU A 142 -2.24 14.93 -6.26
N ILE A 143 -2.78 13.88 -5.62
CA ILE A 143 -4.03 13.24 -6.07
C ILE A 143 -5.20 14.21 -5.98
N ALA A 144 -5.33 14.97 -4.89
CA ALA A 144 -6.39 15.94 -4.72
C ALA A 144 -6.37 17.02 -5.81
N ASN A 145 -5.18 17.53 -6.16
CA ASN A 145 -5.01 18.49 -7.25
C ASN A 145 -5.41 17.89 -8.61
N LYS A 146 -4.98 16.65 -8.88
CA LYS A 146 -5.28 15.92 -10.13
C LYS A 146 -6.77 15.60 -10.29
N ALA A 147 -7.45 15.26 -9.19
CA ALA A 147 -8.88 14.96 -9.18
C ALA A 147 -9.75 16.21 -9.36
N GLY A 148 -9.25 17.38 -8.96
CA GLY A 148 -9.94 18.67 -9.15
C GLY A 148 -9.87 19.25 -10.57
N ASP A 149 -8.96 18.78 -11.41
CA ASP A 149 -8.81 19.22 -12.82
C ASP A 149 -9.81 18.56 -13.79
N VAL A 150 -10.71 17.68 -13.31
CA VAL A 150 -11.66 16.93 -14.17
C VAL A 150 -12.98 17.70 -14.41
N ASP A 151 -13.12 18.91 -13.86
CA ASP A 151 -14.35 19.73 -13.90
C ASP A 151 -14.29 20.98 -14.84
N ASP A 152 -13.38 21.05 -15.81
CA ASP A 152 -13.34 22.14 -16.83
C ASP A 152 -13.41 21.62 -18.29
#